data_AF-A0A7K3RTQ6-F1
#
_entry.id   AF-A0A7K3RTQ6-F1
#
_cell.length_a   1.000
_cell.length_b   1.000
_cell.length_c   1.000
_cell.angle_alpha   90.00
_cell.angle_beta   90.00
_cell.angle_gamma   90.00
#
_symmetry.space_group_name_H-M   'P 1'
#
loop_
_entity.id
_entity.type
_entity.pdbx_description
1 polymer ?
#
loop_
_entity_poly.entity_id
_entity_poly.type
_entity_poly.pdbx_seq_one_letter_code
_entity_poly.pdbx_strand_id
1 'polypeptide(L)' 'HPDTLATRYEVAYTLGRLGRWAEALATYQDVARARADVLGADHPDTFAARYEAGISLGRLGRDTEAL' A
#
# COMPACT_ATOMS: atom_id res chain seq x y z
N HIS A 1 -9.69 5.27 -12.02
CA HIS A 1 -9.93 4.04 -12.77
C HIS A 1 -9.27 2.89 -12.00
N PRO A 2 -9.92 1.74 -11.79
CA PRO A 2 -9.32 0.61 -11.05
C PRO A 2 -7.95 0.18 -11.60
N ASP A 3 -7.82 0.10 -12.94
CA ASP A 3 -6.56 -0.29 -13.59
C ASP A 3 -5.38 0.64 -13.26
N THR A 4 -5.62 1.96 -13.11
CA THR A 4 -4.55 2.89 -12.72
C THR A 4 -4.12 2.69 -11.27
N LEU A 5 -5.01 2.20 -10.40
CA LEU A 5 -4.67 1.84 -9.02
C LEU A 5 -3.89 0.52 -8.96
N ALA A 6 -4.17 -0.42 -9.86
CA ALA A 6 -3.36 -1.64 -10.01
C ALA A 6 -1.92 -1.30 -10.41
N THR A 7 -1.72 -0.44 -11.42
CA THR A 7 -0.36 -0.01 -11.79
C THR A 7 0.36 0.71 -10.65
N ARG A 8 -0.33 1.58 -9.90
CA ARG A 8 0.28 2.29 -8.76
C ARG A 8 0.65 1.33 -7.61
N TYR A 9 -0.13 0.27 -7.40
CA TYR A 9 0.23 -0.81 -6.48
C TYR A 9 1.54 -1.50 -6.88
N GLU A 10 1.70 -1.84 -8.16
CA GLU A 10 2.93 -2.45 -8.69
C GLU A 10 4.15 -1.53 -8.56
N VAL A 11 3.96 -0.22 -8.69
CA VAL A 11 5.02 0.77 -8.41
C VAL A 11 5.45 0.72 -6.95
N ALA A 12 4.50 0.69 -6.01
CA ALA A 12 4.80 0.56 -4.58
C ALA A 12 5.59 -0.72 -4.28
N TYR A 13 5.16 -1.84 -4.88
CA TYR A 13 5.84 -3.13 -4.77
C TYR A 13 7.29 -3.07 -5.27
N THR A 14 7.49 -2.45 -6.43
CA THR A 14 8.82 -2.28 -7.02
C THR A 14 9.72 -1.39 -6.15
N LEU A 15 9.18 -0.31 -5.57
CA LEU A 15 9.91 0.55 -4.62
C LEU A 15 10.38 -0.25 -3.40
N GLY A 16 9.52 -1.10 -2.84
CA GLY A 16 9.87 -1.97 -1.72
C GLY A 16 11.01 -2.94 -2.08
N ARG A 17 10.93 -3.59 -3.25
CA ARG A 17 12.00 -4.47 -3.74
C ARG A 17 13.35 -3.76 -3.94
N LEU A 18 13.33 -2.45 -4.19
CA LEU A 18 14.53 -1.61 -4.30
C LEU A 18 15.00 -1.07 -2.92
N GLY A 19 14.37 -1.47 -1.82
CA GLY A 19 14.70 -1.00 -0.47
C GLY A 19 14.15 0.39 -0.15
N ARG A 20 13.34 0.99 -1.03
CA ARG A 20 12.76 2.33 -0.88
C ARG A 20 11.46 2.28 -0.08
N TRP A 21 11.53 1.72 1.13
CA TRP A 21 10.35 1.37 1.94
C TRP A 21 9.49 2.55 2.36
N ALA A 22 10.06 3.73 2.55
CA ALA A 22 9.30 4.95 2.87
C ALA A 22 8.39 5.39 1.70
N GLU A 23 8.89 5.30 0.48
CA GLU A 23 8.13 5.66 -0.72
C GLU A 23 7.10 4.57 -1.06
N ALA A 24 7.45 3.30 -0.84
CA ALA A 24 6.52 2.18 -0.95
C ALA A 24 5.34 2.36 0.01
N LEU A 25 5.62 2.67 1.29
CA LEU A 25 4.60 2.92 2.32
C LEU A 25 3.61 4.02 1.90
N ALA A 26 4.13 5.21 1.52
CA ALA A 26 3.28 6.33 1.11
C ALA A 26 2.40 5.95 -0.09
N THR A 27 2.97 5.23 -1.06
CA THR A 27 2.24 4.80 -2.26
C THR A 27 1.17 3.76 -1.92
N TYR A 28 1.45 2.79 -1.04
CA TYR A 28 0.46 1.81 -0.60
C TYR A 28 -0.69 2.44 0.19
N GLN A 29 -0.41 3.41 1.06
CA GLN A 29 -1.45 4.16 1.78
C GLN A 29 -2.37 4.93 0.83
N ASP A 30 -1.81 5.58 -0.19
CA ASP A 30 -2.59 6.28 -1.21
C ASP A 30 -3.46 5.32 -2.04
N VAL A 31 -2.91 4.15 -2.42
CA VAL A 31 -3.66 3.11 -3.13
C VAL A 31 -4.78 2.56 -2.25
N ALA A 32 -4.51 2.28 -0.97
CA ALA A 32 -5.50 1.77 -0.03
C ALA A 32 -6.66 2.75 0.15
N ARG A 33 -6.37 4.05 0.31
CA ARG A 33 -7.39 5.10 0.41
C ARG A 33 -8.23 5.17 -0.86
N ALA A 34 -7.59 5.26 -2.03
CA ALA A 34 -8.31 5.36 -3.30
C ALA A 34 -9.14 4.10 -3.60
N ARG A 35 -8.66 2.90 -3.26
CA ARG A 35 -9.43 1.66 -3.39
C ARG A 35 -10.59 1.60 -2.39
N ALA A 36 -10.42 2.09 -1.17
CA ALA A 36 -11.50 2.18 -0.21
C ALA A 36 -12.64 3.09 -0.71
N ASP A 37 -12.30 4.23 -1.32
CA ASP A 37 -13.27 5.19 -1.86
C ASP A 37 -14.06 4.62 -3.06
N VAL A 38 -13.43 3.78 -3.89
CA VAL A 38 -14.02 3.26 -5.14
C VAL A 38 -14.66 1.88 -4.97
N LEU A 39 -14.03 0.99 -4.21
CA LEU A 39 -14.38 -0.43 -4.07
C LEU A 39 -14.95 -0.77 -2.69
N GLY A 40 -14.76 0.10 -1.71
CA GLY A 40 -15.12 -0.14 -0.31
C GLY A 40 -13.94 -0.58 0.56
N ALA A 41 -14.07 -0.33 1.86
CA ALA A 41 -13.04 -0.62 2.85
C ALA A 41 -12.77 -2.12 3.01
N ASP A 42 -13.77 -2.97 2.78
CA ASP A 42 -13.69 -4.43 2.95
C ASP A 42 -13.33 -5.19 1.65
N HIS A 43 -13.07 -4.46 0.57
CA HIS A 43 -12.69 -5.09 -0.70
C HIS A 43 -11.30 -5.74 -0.58
N PRO A 44 -11.09 -6.97 -1.11
CA PRO A 44 -9.80 -7.67 -1.05
C PRO A 44 -8.62 -6.82 -1.53
N ASP A 45 -8.78 -6.06 -2.61
CA ASP A 45 -7.70 -5.19 -3.12
C ASP A 45 -7.36 -4.02 -2.19
N THR A 46 -8.32 -3.53 -1.41
CA THR A 46 -8.10 -2.51 -0.38
C THR A 46 -7.29 -3.13 0.76
N PHE A 47 -7.66 -4.33 1.21
CA PHE A 47 -6.92 -5.06 2.23
C PHE A 47 -5.49 -5.40 1.80
N ALA A 48 -5.29 -5.84 0.56
CA ALA A 48 -3.95 -6.11 0.02
C ALA A 48 -3.03 -4.89 0.11
N ALA A 49 -3.53 -3.70 -0.24
CA ALA A 49 -2.75 -2.46 -0.14
C ALA A 49 -2.43 -2.08 1.31
N ARG A 50 -3.37 -2.26 2.25
CA ARG A 50 -3.12 -2.02 3.68
C ARG A 50 -2.11 -3.01 4.26
N TYR A 51 -2.20 -4.28 3.88
CA TYR A 51 -1.26 -5.31 4.31
C TYR A 51 0.17 -4.95 3.89
N GLU A 52 0.39 -4.57 2.64
CA GLU A 52 1.73 -4.16 2.17
C GLU A 52 2.22 -2.87 2.82
N ALA A 53 1.31 -1.95 3.18
CA ALA A 53 1.66 -0.80 4.01
C ALA A 53 2.19 -1.23 5.39
N GLY A 54 1.54 -2.21 6.02
CA GLY A 54 2.01 -2.81 7.29
C GLY A 54 3.40 -3.46 7.15
N ILE A 55 3.64 -4.21 6.06
CA ILE A 55 4.97 -4.76 5.77
C ILE A 55 6.01 -3.65 5.60
N SER A 56 5.65 -2.58 4.90
CA SER A 56 6.55 -1.42 4.70
C SER A 56 6.89 -0.73 6.01
N LEU A 57 5.93 -0.59 6.93
CA LEU A 57 6.16 -0.08 8.29
C LEU A 57 7.12 -0.96 9.08
N GLY A 58 6.94 -2.29 9.02
CA GLY A 58 7.86 -3.21 9.68
C GLY A 58 9.28 -3.15 9.13
N ARG A 59 9.43 -2.97 7.81
CA ARG A 59 10.73 -2.74 7.18
C ARG A 59 11.40 -1.43 7.59
N LEU A 60 10.61 -0.42 7.98
CA LEU A 60 11.10 0.85 8.50
C LEU A 60 11.36 0.84 10.02
N GLY A 61 11.10 -0.28 10.71
CA GLY A 61 11.17 -0.34 12.17
C GLY A 61 10.11 0.52 12.86
N ARG A 62 9.00 0.81 12.17
CA ARG A 62 7.86 1.61 12.66
C ARG A 62 6.69 0.73 13.05
N ASP A 63 6.97 -0.39 13.71
CA ASP A 63 6.00 -1.44 14.03
C ASP A 63 4.78 -0.92 14.82
N THR A 64 4.91 0.20 15.54
CA THR A 64 3.83 0.81 16.33
C THR A 64 2.77 1.54 15.51
N GLU A 65 2.99 1.77 14.21
CA GLU A 65 2.05 2.50 13.34
C GLU A 65 1.22 1.59 12.43
N ALA A 66 1.42 0.27 12.51
CA ALA A 66 0.73 -0.72 11.68
C ALA A 66 -0.69 -1.10 12.17
N LEU A 67 -1.28 -0.30 13.08
CA LEU A 67 -2.59 -0.53 13.70
C LEU A 67 -3.74 0.05 12.86
#